data_AF-A0A7D4GQM6-F1
#
_entry.id   AF-A0A7D4GQM6-F1
#
_cell.length_a   1.000
_cell.length_b   1.000
_cell.length_c   1.000
_cell.angle_alpha   90.00
_cell.angle_beta   90.00
_cell.angle_gamma   90.00
#
_symmetry.space_group_name_H-M   'P 1'
#
loop_
_entity.id
_entity.type
_entity.pdbx_description
1 polymer ?
#
loop_
_entity_poly.entity_id
_entity_poly.type
_entity_poly.pdbx_seq_one_letter_code
_entity_poly.pdbx_strand_id
1 'polypeptide(L)'
;MRKFCLKIHRWFALPLGVVMAILCFSGLAILLIKDLAPLFDMNAKEMPIYTMVVRLHRWLFMKPENAHEGGQSLGRILTAVSAICMSIVLLSGVVIWWPKTKKALKSRLTVSTDKGFRRFVYDSHVSLGIYVFIFLFLMALTGPVFSFGWYRAGMSKLFGQPMPPKEMKMQQPKDGMKQGGTNDKAFAPTNASQMKGQSQTHKEGAKDMKGDQHGKKPKGGMLFKQLHTGTWGGWFSRVLYAIAALIGGFLPISGYYLWWKRRSAKKKKA
;
A
#
# COMPACT_ATOMS: atom_id res chain seq x y z
N MET A 1 20.89 -18.93 -17.17
CA MET A 1 19.97 -17.90 -16.66
C MET A 1 18.62 -18.44 -16.13
N ARG A 2 17.76 -19.09 -16.93
CA ARG A 2 16.41 -19.53 -16.45
C ARG A 2 16.37 -20.40 -15.18
N LYS A 3 17.27 -21.37 -15.04
CA LYS A 3 17.33 -22.25 -13.85
C LYS A 3 17.65 -21.45 -12.58
N PHE A 4 18.45 -20.40 -12.71
CA PHE A 4 18.79 -19.48 -11.62
C PHE A 4 17.60 -18.58 -11.28
N CYS A 5 16.96 -17.95 -12.27
CA CYS A 5 15.74 -17.16 -12.06
C CYS A 5 14.61 -17.98 -11.42
N LEU A 6 14.42 -19.23 -11.83
CA LEU A 6 13.46 -20.16 -11.21
C LEU A 6 13.77 -20.44 -9.73
N LYS A 7 15.06 -20.51 -9.39
CA LYS A 7 15.51 -20.71 -8.00
C LYS A 7 15.18 -19.48 -7.17
N ILE A 8 15.53 -18.28 -7.66
CA ILE A 8 15.20 -16.99 -7.05
C ILE A 8 13.70 -16.82 -6.88
N HIS A 9 12.93 -16.99 -7.96
CA HIS A 9 11.48 -16.83 -7.96
C HIS A 9 10.83 -17.67 -6.86
N ARG A 10 11.23 -18.94 -6.74
CA ARG A 10 10.72 -19.83 -5.70
C ARG A 10 11.22 -19.44 -4.29
N TRP A 11 12.45 -18.97 -4.17
CA TRP A 11 13.04 -18.56 -2.89
C TRP A 11 12.33 -17.36 -2.27
N PHE A 12 11.91 -16.39 -3.08
CA PHE A 12 11.16 -15.23 -2.60
C PHE A 12 9.65 -15.50 -2.53
N ALA A 13 9.09 -16.23 -3.50
CA ALA A 13 7.64 -16.45 -3.56
C ALA A 13 7.11 -17.37 -2.44
N LEU A 14 7.90 -18.34 -1.96
CA LEU A 14 7.45 -19.26 -0.91
C LEU A 14 7.35 -18.64 0.49
N PRO A 15 8.32 -17.87 1.00
CA PRO A 15 8.17 -17.24 2.32
C PRO A 15 7.19 -16.05 2.28
N LEU A 16 7.17 -15.29 1.18
CA LEU A 16 6.40 -14.05 1.10
C LEU A 16 4.99 -14.23 0.51
N GLY A 17 4.71 -15.37 -0.12
CA GLY A 17 3.46 -15.58 -0.84
C GLY A 17 2.20 -15.44 0.01
N VAL A 18 2.22 -15.89 1.27
CA VAL A 18 1.07 -15.74 2.20
C VAL A 18 0.82 -14.26 2.49
N VAL A 19 1.87 -13.51 2.85
CA VAL A 19 1.78 -12.07 3.09
C VAL A 19 1.25 -11.36 1.85
N MET A 20 1.76 -11.72 0.67
CA MET A 20 1.32 -11.12 -0.59
C MET A 20 -0.14 -11.44 -0.91
N ALA A 21 -0.61 -12.67 -0.66
CA ALA A 21 -2.01 -13.01 -0.85
C ALA A 21 -2.91 -12.16 0.07
N ILE A 22 -2.54 -11.99 1.34
CA ILE A 22 -3.25 -11.13 2.29
C ILE A 22 -3.30 -9.68 1.80
N LEU A 23 -2.17 -9.13 1.32
CA LEU A 23 -2.11 -7.77 0.80
C LEU A 23 -2.97 -7.59 -0.45
N CYS A 24 -2.98 -8.56 -1.37
CA CYS A 24 -3.82 -8.52 -2.57
C CYS A 24 -5.32 -8.58 -2.24
N PHE A 25 -5.75 -9.54 -1.39
CA PHE A 25 -7.16 -9.66 -1.02
C PHE A 25 -7.65 -8.48 -0.17
N SER A 26 -6.84 -7.98 0.76
CA SER A 26 -7.17 -6.77 1.52
C SER A 26 -7.22 -5.53 0.62
N GLY A 27 -6.33 -5.41 -0.38
CA GLY A 27 -6.37 -4.32 -1.36
C GLY A 27 -7.63 -4.36 -2.22
N LEU A 28 -8.04 -5.55 -2.67
CA LEU A 28 -9.31 -5.77 -3.36
C LEU A 28 -10.50 -5.35 -2.48
N ALA A 29 -10.52 -5.78 -1.22
CA ALA A 29 -11.59 -5.41 -0.29
C ALA A 29 -11.69 -3.90 -0.07
N ILE A 30 -10.56 -3.17 -0.01
CA ILE A 30 -10.57 -1.70 0.08
C ILE A 30 -11.22 -1.07 -1.16
N LEU A 31 -10.92 -1.57 -2.36
CA LEU A 31 -11.52 -1.08 -3.60
C LEU A 31 -13.02 -1.34 -3.61
N LEU A 32 -13.42 -2.58 -3.33
CA LEU A 32 -14.83 -3.00 -3.33
C LEU A 32 -15.65 -2.23 -2.29
N ILE A 33 -15.20 -2.14 -1.04
CA ILE A 33 -15.93 -1.41 0.00
C ILE A 33 -16.08 0.07 -0.41
N LYS A 34 -15.02 0.67 -0.98
CA LYS A 34 -15.08 2.07 -1.42
C LYS A 34 -16.04 2.29 -2.58
N ASP A 35 -16.19 1.32 -3.48
CA ASP A 35 -17.07 1.42 -4.64
C ASP A 35 -18.51 0.97 -4.37
N LEU A 36 -18.71 0.09 -3.39
CA LEU A 36 -20.03 -0.38 -2.97
C LEU A 36 -20.67 0.55 -1.94
N ALA A 37 -19.90 1.25 -1.10
CA ALA A 37 -20.47 2.11 -0.05
C ALA A 37 -21.49 3.16 -0.57
N PRO A 38 -21.25 3.85 -1.73
CA PRO A 38 -22.24 4.75 -2.29
C PRO A 38 -23.55 4.08 -2.72
N LEU A 39 -23.54 2.77 -3.03
CA LEU A 39 -24.76 2.03 -3.40
C LEU A 39 -25.68 1.80 -2.19
N PHE A 40 -25.13 1.84 -0.97
CA PHE A 40 -25.88 1.65 0.27
C PHE A 40 -26.09 2.96 1.04
N ASP A 41 -25.86 4.11 0.41
CA ASP A 41 -25.88 5.44 1.04
C ASP A 41 -24.98 5.55 2.29
N MET A 42 -23.93 4.72 2.36
CA MET A 42 -22.99 4.69 3.48
C MET A 42 -21.68 5.38 3.11
N ASN A 43 -21.05 6.02 4.08
CA ASN A 43 -19.68 6.51 3.93
C ASN A 43 -18.68 5.39 4.24
N ALA A 44 -17.89 4.98 3.23
CA ALA A 44 -16.89 3.91 3.40
C ALA A 44 -15.96 4.14 4.61
N LYS A 45 -15.64 5.39 4.96
CA LYS A 45 -14.72 5.71 6.05
C LYS A 45 -15.32 5.48 7.44
N GLU A 46 -16.64 5.52 7.57
CA GLU A 46 -17.35 5.36 8.84
C GLU A 46 -17.50 3.87 9.19
N MET A 47 -17.41 3.00 8.19
CA MET A 47 -17.49 1.57 8.43
C MET A 47 -16.27 1.03 9.20
N PRO A 48 -16.48 0.29 10.30
CA PRO A 48 -15.38 -0.30 11.07
C PRO A 48 -14.59 -1.31 10.21
N ILE A 49 -15.26 -2.02 9.31
CA ILE A 49 -14.66 -2.99 8.39
C ILE A 49 -13.66 -2.31 7.46
N TYR A 50 -13.99 -1.16 6.87
CA TYR A 50 -13.06 -0.43 5.99
C TYR A 50 -11.79 -0.04 6.73
N THR A 51 -11.93 0.50 7.95
CA THR A 51 -10.78 0.88 8.77
C THR A 51 -9.94 -0.34 9.16
N MET A 52 -10.60 -1.47 9.48
CA MET A 52 -9.93 -2.74 9.77
C MET A 52 -9.10 -3.23 8.58
N VAL A 53 -9.70 -3.26 7.38
CA VAL A 53 -9.01 -3.72 6.17
C VAL A 53 -7.87 -2.79 5.79
N VAL A 54 -8.04 -1.47 5.91
CA VAL A 54 -6.95 -0.50 5.68
C VAL A 54 -5.81 -0.67 6.70
N ARG A 55 -6.14 -0.98 7.97
CA ARG A 55 -5.15 -1.30 9.00
C ARG A 55 -4.36 -2.57 8.65
N LEU A 56 -5.04 -3.62 8.19
CA LEU A 56 -4.41 -4.85 7.70
C LEU A 56 -3.51 -4.58 6.49
N HIS A 57 -4.04 -3.92 5.47
CA HIS A 57 -3.34 -3.74 4.20
C HIS A 57 -2.09 -2.86 4.33
N ARG A 58 -2.14 -1.81 5.15
CA ARG A 58 -1.04 -0.83 5.24
C ARG A 58 -0.09 -1.07 6.41
N TRP A 59 -0.55 -1.75 7.46
CA TRP A 59 0.23 -1.97 8.68
C TRP A 59 0.21 -3.41 9.19
N LEU A 60 -0.42 -4.36 8.49
CA LEU A 60 -0.60 -5.74 8.97
C LEU A 60 -1.08 -5.79 10.44
N PHE A 61 -2.06 -4.93 10.76
CA PHE A 61 -2.60 -4.68 12.10
C PHE A 61 -1.64 -4.09 13.15
N MET A 62 -0.37 -3.90 12.83
CA MET A 62 0.63 -3.27 13.71
C MET A 62 0.65 -1.75 13.52
N LYS A 63 -0.44 -1.07 13.91
CA LYS A 63 -0.50 0.40 13.91
C LYS A 63 0.26 0.94 15.14
N PRO A 64 1.24 1.84 14.97
CA PRO A 64 1.94 2.41 16.12
C PRO A 64 1.01 3.39 16.85
N GLU A 65 1.11 3.40 18.18
CA GLU A 65 0.42 4.35 19.07
C GLU A 65 0.84 5.81 18.76
N ASN A 66 2.08 6.00 18.30
CA ASN A 66 2.67 7.31 17.96
C ASN A 66 2.66 7.56 16.44
N ALA A 67 1.48 7.53 15.82
CA ALA A 67 1.34 7.70 14.36
C ALA A 67 1.76 9.10 13.83
N HIS A 68 1.90 10.10 14.71
CA HIS A 68 2.22 11.48 14.34
C HIS A 68 3.72 11.73 14.09
N GLU A 69 4.63 10.93 14.62
CA GLU A 69 6.08 11.20 14.56
C GLU A 69 6.82 10.51 13.41
N GLY A 70 6.10 9.91 12.45
CA GLY A 70 6.76 9.28 11.30
C GLY A 70 7.48 7.96 11.63
N GLY A 71 7.37 7.47 12.87
CA GLY A 71 7.89 6.18 13.31
C GLY A 71 7.62 5.06 12.31
N GLN A 72 8.66 4.31 11.97
CA GLN A 72 8.53 3.15 11.10
C GLN A 72 7.96 2.00 11.93
N SER A 73 6.65 1.79 11.87
CA SER A 73 6.04 0.60 12.45
C SER A 73 6.54 -0.65 11.72
N LEU A 74 6.79 -1.72 12.46
CA LEU A 74 7.24 -3.00 11.93
C LEU A 74 6.35 -3.49 10.78
N GLY A 75 5.03 -3.36 10.91
CA GLY A 75 4.09 -3.73 9.85
C GLY A 75 4.20 -2.90 8.57
N ARG A 76 4.57 -1.61 8.67
CA ARG A 76 4.81 -0.73 7.51
C ARG A 76 6.11 -1.09 6.79
N ILE A 77 7.16 -1.42 7.55
CA ILE A 77 8.43 -1.92 6.99
C ILE A 77 8.18 -3.24 6.29
N LEU A 78 7.52 -4.19 6.97
CA LEU A 78 7.26 -5.53 6.45
C LEU A 78 6.47 -5.49 5.14
N THR A 79 5.40 -4.69 5.10
CA THR A 79 4.56 -4.49 3.89
C THR A 79 5.36 -3.88 2.74
N ALA A 80 6.25 -2.93 3.02
CA ALA A 80 7.06 -2.28 1.99
C ALA A 80 8.17 -3.19 1.46
N VAL A 81 8.86 -3.93 2.35
CA VAL A 81 9.86 -4.92 1.97
C VAL A 81 9.21 -6.04 1.17
N SER A 82 8.04 -6.54 1.57
CA SER A 82 7.32 -7.55 0.81
C SER A 82 6.92 -7.07 -0.58
N ALA A 83 6.53 -5.79 -0.74
CA ALA A 83 6.23 -5.20 -2.04
C ALA A 83 7.47 -5.05 -2.95
N ILE A 84 8.63 -4.70 -2.39
CA ILE A 84 9.91 -4.67 -3.14
C ILE A 84 10.27 -6.09 -3.60
N CYS A 85 10.21 -7.07 -2.70
CA CYS A 85 10.46 -8.47 -3.05
C CYS A 85 9.44 -8.99 -4.08
N MET A 86 8.17 -8.59 -3.99
CA MET A 86 7.15 -8.92 -5.00
C MET A 86 7.53 -8.38 -6.38
N SER A 87 8.06 -7.17 -6.46
CA SER A 87 8.55 -6.60 -7.72
C SER A 87 9.64 -7.49 -8.35
N ILE A 88 10.56 -8.02 -7.53
CA ILE A 88 11.61 -8.96 -7.99
C ILE A 88 11.00 -10.31 -8.41
N VAL A 89 10.00 -10.83 -7.68
CA VAL A 89 9.28 -12.07 -8.03
C VAL A 89 8.56 -11.92 -9.38
N LEU A 90 7.92 -10.78 -9.63
CA LEU A 90 7.24 -10.49 -10.89
C LEU A 90 8.23 -10.38 -12.06
N LEU A 91 9.32 -9.64 -11.90
CA LEU A 91 10.38 -9.53 -12.93
C LEU A 91 11.00 -10.90 -13.25
N SER A 92 11.34 -11.68 -12.22
CA SER A 92 11.84 -13.03 -12.42
C SER A 92 10.80 -13.95 -13.07
N GLY A 93 9.51 -13.77 -12.77
CA GLY A 93 8.39 -14.46 -13.41
C GLY A 93 8.34 -14.22 -14.91
N VAL A 94 8.46 -12.97 -15.37
CA VAL A 94 8.48 -12.62 -16.80
C VAL A 94 9.69 -13.23 -17.51
N VAL A 95 10.87 -13.17 -16.88
CA VAL A 95 12.11 -13.77 -17.44
C VAL A 95 11.95 -15.29 -17.61
N ILE A 96 11.26 -15.96 -16.69
CA ILE A 96 10.97 -17.39 -16.78
C ILE A 96 9.91 -17.66 -17.87
N TRP A 97 8.89 -16.80 -17.95
CA TRP A 97 7.75 -16.92 -18.86
C TRP A 97 8.15 -16.79 -20.34
N TRP A 98 9.11 -15.92 -20.67
CA TRP A 98 9.55 -15.67 -22.05
C TRP A 98 9.72 -16.99 -22.81
N PRO A 99 9.15 -17.24 -23.99
CA PRO A 99 9.37 -18.49 -24.72
C PRO A 99 10.59 -18.40 -25.65
N LYS A 100 11.16 -19.56 -26.02
CA LYS A 100 12.20 -19.62 -27.06
C LYS A 100 11.61 -19.83 -28.46
N THR A 101 10.32 -20.17 -28.57
CA THR A 101 9.65 -20.51 -29.82
C THR A 101 8.20 -20.00 -29.85
N LYS A 102 7.69 -19.65 -31.04
CA LYS A 102 6.31 -19.13 -31.23
C LYS A 102 5.23 -20.16 -30.86
N LYS A 103 5.46 -21.45 -31.12
CA LYS A 103 4.55 -22.55 -30.70
C LYS A 103 4.43 -22.63 -29.17
N ALA A 104 5.54 -22.44 -28.45
CA ALA A 104 5.54 -22.40 -26.99
C ALA A 104 4.87 -21.13 -26.43
N LEU A 105 4.89 -20.01 -27.17
CA LEU A 105 4.16 -18.80 -26.80
C LEU A 105 2.65 -19.03 -26.82
N LYS A 106 2.11 -19.58 -27.93
CA LYS A 106 0.68 -19.90 -28.05
C LYS A 106 0.22 -20.83 -26.93
N SER A 107 0.99 -21.90 -26.66
CA SER A 107 0.69 -22.85 -25.58
C SER A 107 0.75 -22.27 -24.16
N ARG A 108 1.48 -21.16 -23.93
CA ARG A 108 1.61 -20.52 -22.61
C ARG A 108 0.56 -19.43 -22.36
N LEU A 109 -0.06 -18.93 -23.43
CA LEU A 109 -1.16 -17.98 -23.36
C LEU A 109 -2.53 -18.69 -23.34
N THR A 110 -2.62 -19.92 -23.83
CA THR A 110 -3.84 -20.72 -23.78
C THR A 110 -3.96 -21.51 -22.48
N VAL A 111 -5.10 -21.43 -21.80
CA VAL A 111 -5.43 -22.28 -20.64
C VAL A 111 -6.03 -23.60 -21.15
N SER A 112 -5.34 -24.71 -20.91
CA SER A 112 -5.85 -26.06 -21.23
C SER A 112 -6.59 -26.63 -20.02
N THR A 113 -7.90 -26.81 -20.12
CA THR A 113 -8.74 -27.46 -19.08
C THR A 113 -8.77 -28.99 -19.19
N ASP A 114 -8.42 -29.53 -20.35
CA ASP A 114 -8.62 -30.94 -20.72
C ASP A 114 -7.61 -31.94 -20.13
N LYS A 115 -6.47 -31.46 -19.59
CA LYS A 115 -5.31 -32.31 -19.22
C LYS A 115 -5.11 -32.51 -17.72
N GLY A 116 -6.20 -32.34 -16.94
CA GLY A 116 -6.25 -32.57 -15.50
C GLY A 116 -5.86 -31.37 -14.63
N PHE A 117 -6.34 -31.38 -13.37
CA PHE A 117 -6.32 -30.22 -12.47
C PHE A 117 -4.92 -29.63 -12.18
N ARG A 118 -3.88 -30.48 -12.08
CA ARG A 118 -2.50 -29.98 -11.88
C ARG A 118 -2.01 -29.16 -13.08
N ARG A 119 -2.33 -29.61 -14.30
CA ARG A 119 -1.92 -28.94 -15.53
C ARG A 119 -2.71 -27.64 -15.70
N PHE A 120 -4.01 -27.67 -15.42
CA PHE A 120 -4.85 -26.47 -15.38
C PHE A 120 -4.32 -25.39 -14.43
N VAL A 121 -3.96 -25.74 -13.19
CA VAL A 121 -3.40 -24.77 -12.24
C VAL A 121 -2.05 -24.22 -12.71
N TYR A 122 -1.21 -25.06 -13.32
CA TYR A 122 0.06 -24.61 -13.90
C TYR A 122 -0.15 -23.64 -15.07
N ASP A 123 -1.01 -24.00 -16.03
CA ASP A 123 -1.29 -23.18 -17.21
C ASP A 123 -1.99 -21.87 -16.80
N SER A 124 -2.89 -21.91 -15.82
CA SER A 124 -3.55 -20.72 -15.26
C SER A 124 -2.56 -19.80 -14.54
N HIS A 125 -1.68 -20.33 -13.69
CA HIS A 125 -0.68 -19.51 -12.99
C HIS A 125 0.26 -18.79 -13.96
N VAL A 126 0.67 -19.46 -15.04
CA VAL A 126 1.59 -18.92 -16.06
C VAL A 126 0.89 -17.89 -16.95
N SER A 127 -0.34 -18.18 -17.41
CA SER A 127 -1.11 -17.30 -18.29
C SER A 127 -1.68 -16.08 -17.55
N LEU A 128 -2.38 -16.29 -16.44
CA LEU A 128 -2.92 -15.19 -15.62
C LEU A 128 -1.79 -14.30 -15.11
N GLY A 129 -0.66 -14.88 -14.71
CA GLY A 129 0.51 -14.15 -14.25
C GLY A 129 1.05 -13.15 -15.26
N ILE A 130 1.08 -13.50 -16.56
CA ILE A 130 1.53 -12.56 -17.60
C ILE A 130 0.46 -11.52 -17.95
N TYR A 131 -0.82 -11.89 -17.93
CA TYR A 131 -1.92 -10.96 -18.24
C TYR A 131 -2.01 -9.81 -17.24
N VAL A 132 -1.87 -10.11 -15.94
CA VAL A 132 -1.96 -9.09 -14.89
C VAL A 132 -0.61 -8.51 -14.47
N PHE A 133 0.50 -8.94 -15.09
CA PHE A 133 1.86 -8.54 -14.72
C PHE A 133 2.00 -7.03 -14.63
N ILE A 134 1.57 -6.30 -15.66
CA ILE A 134 1.76 -4.84 -15.71
C ILE A 134 1.05 -4.14 -14.55
N PHE A 135 -0.17 -4.54 -14.22
CA PHE A 135 -0.95 -3.95 -13.13
C PHE A 135 -0.35 -4.31 -11.76
N LEU A 136 -0.01 -5.58 -11.55
CA LEU A 136 0.64 -6.03 -10.31
C LEU A 136 2.01 -5.38 -10.09
N PHE A 137 2.78 -5.21 -11.17
CA PHE A 137 4.09 -4.58 -11.11
C PHE A 137 3.96 -3.10 -10.74
N LEU A 138 3.04 -2.35 -11.36
CA LEU A 138 2.80 -0.95 -11.00
C LEU A 138 2.33 -0.79 -9.55
N MET A 139 1.45 -1.65 -9.06
CA MET A 139 1.03 -1.65 -7.65
C MET A 139 2.20 -1.96 -6.70
N ALA A 140 2.98 -2.99 -7.00
CA ALA A 140 4.13 -3.40 -6.18
C ALA A 140 5.24 -2.34 -6.16
N LEU A 141 5.49 -1.65 -7.28
CA LEU A 141 6.49 -0.59 -7.38
C LEU A 141 6.04 0.69 -6.65
N THR A 142 4.75 1.00 -6.66
CA THR A 142 4.22 2.22 -6.03
C THR A 142 3.97 2.08 -4.53
N GLY A 143 3.78 0.85 -4.02
CA GLY A 143 3.52 0.58 -2.59
C GLY A 143 4.60 1.13 -1.63
N PRO A 144 5.91 0.85 -1.86
CA PRO A 144 6.99 1.30 -0.97
C PRO A 144 7.13 2.82 -0.86
N VAL A 145 6.60 3.59 -1.82
CA VAL A 145 6.57 5.07 -1.80
C VAL A 145 5.82 5.61 -0.57
N PHE A 146 4.87 4.85 -0.02
CA PHE A 146 4.10 5.26 1.16
C PHE A 146 4.81 4.95 2.48
N SER A 147 5.91 4.19 2.44
CA SER A 147 6.61 3.68 3.62
C SER A 147 8.00 4.26 3.80
N PHE A 148 8.77 4.39 2.72
CA PHE A 148 10.17 4.82 2.75
C PHE A 148 10.36 6.17 2.06
N GLY A 149 10.85 7.17 2.81
CA GLY A 149 11.14 8.50 2.29
C GLY A 149 12.20 8.48 1.17
N TRP A 150 13.26 7.68 1.33
CA TRP A 150 14.32 7.52 0.32
C TRP A 150 13.78 6.92 -1.00
N TYR A 151 12.92 5.90 -0.91
CA TYR A 151 12.32 5.26 -2.08
C TYR A 151 11.40 6.24 -2.82
N ARG A 152 10.61 6.98 -2.04
CA ARG A 152 9.75 8.04 -2.55
C ARG A 152 10.55 9.15 -3.25
N ALA A 153 11.68 9.59 -2.68
CA ALA A 153 12.57 10.57 -3.29
C ALA A 153 13.15 10.07 -4.61
N GLY A 154 13.67 8.83 -4.62
CA GLY A 154 14.22 8.20 -5.83
C GLY A 154 13.18 8.05 -6.95
N MET A 155 11.98 7.55 -6.62
CA MET A 155 10.88 7.44 -7.57
C MET A 155 10.43 8.80 -8.09
N SER A 156 10.39 9.82 -7.24
CA SER A 156 9.94 11.16 -7.69
C SER A 156 10.94 11.82 -8.63
N LYS A 157 12.25 11.58 -8.42
CA LYS A 157 13.29 11.96 -9.39
C LYS A 157 13.10 11.25 -10.73
N LEU A 158 12.80 9.95 -10.71
CA LEU A 158 12.57 9.14 -11.93
C LEU A 158 11.34 9.63 -12.72
N PHE A 159 10.27 10.04 -12.04
CA PHE A 159 9.03 10.54 -12.65
C PHE A 159 9.01 12.07 -12.85
N GLY A 160 10.13 12.76 -12.63
CA GLY A 160 10.24 14.22 -12.82
C GLY A 160 9.28 15.04 -11.94
N GLN A 161 8.87 14.51 -10.79
CA GLN A 161 7.92 15.18 -9.89
C GLN A 161 8.69 16.03 -8.86
N PRO A 162 8.48 17.36 -8.80
CA PRO A 162 9.04 18.18 -7.73
C PRO A 162 8.39 17.78 -6.41
N MET A 163 9.20 17.44 -5.41
CA MET A 163 8.73 17.25 -4.04
C MET A 163 9.65 17.96 -3.06
N PRO A 164 9.09 18.61 -2.02
CA PRO A 164 9.88 19.06 -0.89
C PRO A 164 10.46 17.84 -0.15
N PRO A 165 11.64 17.98 0.47
CA PRO A 165 12.19 16.94 1.33
C PRO A 165 11.19 16.66 2.44
N LYS A 166 10.73 15.41 2.58
CA LYS A 166 10.30 14.95 3.90
C LYS A 166 11.57 14.57 4.64
N GLU A 167 12.37 15.59 4.96
CA GLU A 167 13.55 15.45 5.79
C GLU A 167 13.12 14.81 7.11
N MET A 168 13.91 13.82 7.54
CA MET A 168 14.04 13.48 8.95
C MET A 168 14.16 14.81 9.69
N LYS A 169 13.19 15.15 10.55
CA LYS A 169 13.44 16.14 11.58
C LYS A 169 14.56 15.57 12.45
N MET A 170 15.78 15.95 12.13
CA MET A 170 16.93 15.86 13.02
C MET A 170 16.53 16.59 14.29
N GLN A 171 16.55 15.86 15.39
CA GLN A 171 16.30 16.35 16.73
C GLN A 171 17.30 17.47 17.05
N GLN A 172 16.81 18.66 17.41
CA GLN A 172 17.47 19.61 18.30
C GLN A 172 16.41 20.55 18.92
N PRO A 173 16.63 21.10 20.11
CA PRO A 173 16.98 20.46 21.38
C PRO A 173 15.77 20.50 22.33
N LYS A 174 15.82 19.71 23.41
CA LYS A 174 14.83 19.76 24.49
C LYS A 174 14.97 21.07 25.28
N ASP A 175 14.03 22.00 25.13
CA ASP A 175 13.73 22.99 26.16
C ASP A 175 12.40 22.63 26.82
N GLY A 176 12.43 22.51 28.15
CA GLY A 176 11.25 22.23 28.97
C GLY A 176 11.41 21.10 29.98
N MET A 177 12.60 20.90 30.54
CA MET A 177 12.72 20.20 31.82
C MET A 177 12.09 21.12 32.89
N LYS A 178 10.86 20.81 33.33
CA LYS A 178 10.30 21.37 34.56
C LYS A 178 11.11 20.81 35.72
N GLN A 179 12.09 21.57 36.20
CA GLN A 179 12.65 21.40 37.53
C GLN A 179 11.86 22.28 38.51
N GLY A 180 11.44 21.65 39.61
CA GLY A 180 10.86 22.33 40.75
C GLY A 180 11.89 23.21 41.46
N GLY A 181 11.40 24.29 42.04
CA GLY A 181 12.09 25.11 43.01
C GLY A 181 11.12 25.38 44.16
N THR A 182 11.54 25.00 45.36
CA THR A 182 10.85 25.16 46.65
C THR A 182 11.20 26.49 47.31
N ASN A 183 10.22 27.05 48.05
CA ASN A 183 10.33 27.89 49.26
C ASN A 183 10.83 29.34 49.11
N ASP A 184 10.35 30.40 49.79
CA ASP A 184 9.34 30.62 50.83
C ASP A 184 9.05 32.15 50.98
N LYS A 185 7.91 32.48 51.64
CA LYS A 185 7.52 33.74 52.35
C LYS A 185 7.10 34.96 51.49
N ALA A 186 6.17 35.84 51.89
CA ALA A 186 5.10 35.92 52.88
C ALA A 186 4.46 37.33 52.74
N PHE A 187 3.21 37.50 53.20
CA PHE A 187 2.46 38.76 53.48
C PHE A 187 1.65 39.46 52.35
N ALA A 188 0.37 39.05 52.24
CA ALA A 188 -0.91 39.80 52.43
C ALA A 188 -1.19 41.18 51.73
N PRO A 189 -2.44 41.69 51.72
CA PRO A 189 -3.66 41.14 51.09
C PRO A 189 -4.45 42.21 50.27
N THR A 190 -5.68 41.84 49.88
CA THR A 190 -6.89 42.66 49.63
C THR A 190 -7.25 43.21 48.23
N ASN A 191 -8.49 42.83 47.86
CA ASN A 191 -9.61 43.62 47.33
C ASN A 191 -9.96 43.62 45.82
N ALA A 192 -11.17 43.09 45.62
CA ALA A 192 -12.30 43.69 44.92
C ALA A 192 -12.49 43.42 43.42
N SER A 193 -13.62 42.72 43.17
CA SER A 193 -14.67 43.07 42.21
C SER A 193 -14.31 43.11 40.72
N GLN A 194 -14.96 42.26 39.92
CA GLN A 194 -16.23 42.63 39.25
C GLN A 194 -16.55 41.66 38.11
N MET A 195 -17.71 41.00 38.21
CA MET A 195 -18.39 40.30 37.11
C MET A 195 -19.08 41.31 36.17
N LYS A 196 -19.00 41.08 34.86
CA LYS A 196 -20.02 41.32 33.79
C LYS A 196 -19.34 41.11 32.43
N GLY A 197 -19.93 40.57 31.38
CA GLY A 197 -21.28 40.13 31.07
C GLY A 197 -21.30 39.67 29.60
N GLN A 198 -22.21 38.76 29.26
CA GLN A 198 -22.46 38.28 27.90
C GLN A 198 -23.00 39.39 26.96
N SER A 199 -22.67 39.32 25.66
CA SER A 199 -23.63 39.01 24.57
C SER A 199 -23.33 39.73 23.24
N GLN A 200 -23.39 38.92 22.16
CA GLN A 200 -23.81 39.13 20.76
C GLN A 200 -24.08 40.60 20.31
N THR A 201 -23.72 41.07 19.11
CA THR A 201 -24.30 40.68 17.81
C THR A 201 -23.59 41.43 16.65
N HIS A 202 -23.62 40.81 15.47
CA HIS A 202 -23.33 41.29 14.10
C HIS A 202 -23.55 42.79 13.77
N LYS A 203 -22.69 43.37 12.91
CA LYS A 203 -23.07 44.14 11.70
C LYS A 203 -21.90 44.42 10.75
N GLU A 204 -22.26 44.59 9.48
CA GLU A 204 -21.50 44.42 8.24
C GLU A 204 -20.73 45.67 7.75
N GLY A 205 -19.79 45.41 6.82
CA GLY A 205 -19.26 46.36 5.82
C GLY A 205 -17.91 46.99 6.21
N ALA A 206 -16.85 47.04 5.40
CA ALA A 206 -16.64 46.65 4.02
C ALA A 206 -15.12 46.66 3.72
N LYS A 207 -14.74 45.91 2.67
CA LYS A 207 -13.49 46.01 1.88
C LYS A 207 -12.18 45.68 2.59
N ASP A 208 -11.52 44.60 2.17
CA ASP A 208 -10.31 44.75 1.34
C ASP A 208 -9.80 43.40 0.81
N MET A 209 -9.25 43.49 -0.39
CA MET A 209 -8.63 42.43 -1.19
C MET A 209 -7.61 41.58 -0.43
N LYS A 210 -7.71 40.24 -0.51
CA LYS A 210 -6.53 39.39 -0.79
C LYS A 210 -6.86 37.95 -1.14
N GLY A 211 -6.65 37.65 -2.44
CA GLY A 211 -5.81 36.54 -2.89
C GLY A 211 -6.14 35.12 -2.44
N ASP A 212 -6.66 34.36 -3.39
CA ASP A 212 -6.57 32.89 -3.47
C ASP A 212 -5.33 32.30 -2.80
N GLN A 213 -5.53 31.56 -1.73
CA GLN A 213 -4.56 30.57 -1.23
C GLN A 213 -5.28 29.23 -1.08
N HIS A 214 -5.75 28.70 -2.21
CA HIS A 214 -6.00 27.27 -2.32
C HIS A 214 -4.65 26.57 -2.21
N GLY A 215 -4.27 26.21 -0.97
CA GLY A 215 -3.05 25.49 -0.65
C GLY A 215 -2.99 24.19 -1.45
N LYS A 216 -2.31 24.23 -2.60
CA LYS A 216 -2.13 23.10 -3.50
C LYS A 216 -1.41 21.99 -2.75
N LYS A 217 -2.18 21.00 -2.27
CA LYS A 217 -1.66 19.74 -1.74
C LYS A 217 -0.64 19.16 -2.73
N PRO A 218 0.48 18.60 -2.27
CA PRO A 218 1.60 18.23 -3.12
C PRO A 218 1.20 17.17 -4.15
N LYS A 219 1.21 17.55 -5.43
CA LYS A 219 0.76 16.75 -6.58
C LYS A 219 1.48 15.40 -6.69
N GLY A 220 2.75 15.31 -6.30
CA GLY A 220 3.55 14.08 -6.39
C GLY A 220 3.05 12.94 -5.50
N GLY A 221 2.51 13.22 -4.31
CA GLY A 221 1.93 12.17 -3.45
C GLY A 221 0.60 11.62 -3.97
N MET A 222 -0.11 12.43 -4.75
CA MET A 222 -1.37 12.06 -5.34
C MET A 222 -1.16 11.11 -6.52
N LEU A 223 -0.16 11.34 -7.36
CA LEU A 223 0.13 10.52 -8.53
C LEU A 223 0.46 9.06 -8.16
N PHE A 224 1.40 8.83 -7.23
CA PHE A 224 1.71 7.47 -6.79
C PHE A 224 0.51 6.78 -6.16
N LYS A 225 -0.33 7.53 -5.44
CA LYS A 225 -1.58 7.00 -4.87
C LYS A 225 -2.59 6.63 -5.95
N GLN A 226 -2.74 7.46 -6.98
CA GLN A 226 -3.62 7.18 -8.12
C GLN A 226 -3.14 5.97 -8.90
N LEU A 227 -1.83 5.84 -9.12
CA LEU A 227 -1.24 4.71 -9.84
C LEU A 227 -1.29 3.41 -9.03
N HIS A 228 -1.16 3.48 -7.71
CA HIS A 228 -1.29 2.32 -6.82
C HIS A 228 -2.74 1.84 -6.70
N THR A 229 -3.69 2.77 -6.58
CA THR A 229 -5.12 2.44 -6.39
C THR A 229 -5.90 2.32 -7.70
N GLY A 230 -5.26 2.53 -8.85
CA GLY A 230 -5.90 2.43 -10.15
C GLY A 230 -6.98 3.49 -10.38
N THR A 231 -6.92 4.65 -9.73
CA THR A 231 -7.96 5.70 -9.86
C THR A 231 -7.65 6.72 -10.97
N TRP A 232 -6.66 6.45 -11.82
CA TRP A 232 -6.22 7.36 -12.87
C TRP A 232 -7.14 7.37 -14.11
N GLY A 233 -7.78 6.23 -14.42
CA GLY A 233 -8.72 6.06 -15.53
C GLY A 233 -10.18 5.96 -15.07
N GLY A 234 -10.54 6.55 -13.92
CA GLY A 234 -11.91 6.52 -13.40
C GLY A 234 -12.36 5.13 -12.96
N TRP A 235 -13.60 4.75 -13.29
CA TRP A 235 -14.18 3.46 -12.89
C TRP A 235 -13.55 2.27 -13.63
N PHE A 236 -13.21 2.43 -14.90
CA PHE A 236 -12.68 1.36 -15.75
C PHE A 236 -11.33 0.83 -15.23
N SER A 237 -10.40 1.74 -14.92
CA SER A 237 -9.10 1.35 -14.35
C SER A 237 -9.24 0.70 -12.97
N ARG A 238 -10.27 1.06 -12.19
CA ARG A 238 -10.53 0.45 -10.87
C ARG A 238 -11.01 -0.99 -11.00
N VAL A 239 -11.87 -1.27 -11.99
CA VAL A 239 -12.29 -2.65 -12.30
C VAL A 239 -11.09 -3.50 -12.73
N LEU A 240 -10.22 -2.97 -13.60
CA LEU A 240 -9.00 -3.68 -14.01
C LEU A 240 -8.08 -3.97 -12.81
N TYR A 241 -7.90 -3.01 -11.91
CA TYR A 241 -7.10 -3.19 -10.70
C TYR A 241 -7.74 -4.18 -9.71
N ALA A 242 -9.07 -4.21 -9.60
CA ALA A 242 -9.78 -5.19 -8.80
C ALA A 242 -9.57 -6.61 -9.35
N ILE A 243 -9.71 -6.81 -10.67
CA ILE A 243 -9.44 -8.09 -11.33
C ILE A 243 -7.96 -8.49 -11.15
N ALA A 244 -7.04 -7.54 -11.34
CA ALA A 244 -5.62 -7.78 -11.16
C ALA A 244 -5.27 -8.15 -9.71
N ALA A 245 -5.87 -7.49 -8.71
CA ALA A 245 -5.68 -7.80 -7.30
C ALA A 245 -6.25 -9.17 -6.93
N LEU A 246 -7.43 -9.51 -7.46
CA LEU A 246 -8.04 -10.83 -7.28
C LEU A 246 -7.11 -11.93 -7.81
N ILE A 247 -6.71 -11.82 -9.08
CA ILE A 247 -5.77 -12.76 -9.72
C ILE A 247 -4.44 -12.78 -8.97
N GLY A 248 -3.93 -11.62 -8.56
CA GLY A 248 -2.72 -11.46 -7.78
C GLY A 248 -2.73 -12.22 -6.46
N GLY A 249 -3.88 -12.27 -5.77
CA GLY A 249 -4.06 -13.08 -4.57
C GLY A 249 -4.05 -14.59 -4.86
N PHE A 250 -4.56 -15.02 -6.01
CA PHE A 250 -4.55 -16.42 -6.44
C PHE A 250 -3.19 -16.92 -6.93
N LEU A 251 -2.30 -16.04 -7.40
CA LEU A 251 -0.97 -16.44 -7.90
C LEU A 251 -0.11 -17.12 -6.82
N PRO A 252 0.06 -16.56 -5.60
CA PRO A 252 0.75 -17.27 -4.52
C PRO A 252 0.10 -18.60 -4.16
N ILE A 253 -1.24 -18.65 -4.07
CA ILE A 253 -1.98 -19.87 -3.70
C ILE A 253 -1.74 -20.99 -4.71
N SER A 254 -1.88 -20.69 -5.99
CA SER A 254 -1.60 -21.64 -7.08
C SER A 254 -0.11 -22.05 -7.10
N GLY A 255 0.81 -21.13 -6.81
CA GLY A 255 2.24 -21.42 -6.67
C GLY A 255 2.55 -22.40 -5.51
N TYR A 256 1.96 -22.19 -4.34
CA TYR A 256 2.09 -23.08 -3.18
C TYR A 256 1.57 -24.48 -3.49
N TYR A 257 0.39 -24.59 -4.10
CA TYR A 257 -0.18 -25.87 -4.51
C TYR A 257 0.76 -26.63 -5.47
N LEU A 258 1.31 -25.95 -6.48
CA LEU A 258 2.25 -26.56 -7.43
C LEU A 258 3.54 -27.02 -6.74
N TRP A 259 4.04 -26.25 -5.78
CA TRP A 259 5.21 -26.61 -4.99
C TRP A 259 4.95 -27.85 -4.12
N TRP A 260 3.83 -27.87 -3.40
CA TRP A 260 3.41 -29.00 -2.56
C TRP A 260 3.31 -30.27 -3.39
N LYS A 261 2.55 -30.23 -4.49
CA LYS A 261 2.34 -31.39 -5.37
C LYS A 261 3.64 -31.90 -6.00
N ARG A 262 4.58 -31.01 -6.30
CA ARG A 262 5.92 -31.39 -6.78
C ARG A 262 6.74 -32.10 -5.70
N ARG A 263 6.62 -31.69 -4.42
CA ARG A 263 7.34 -32.31 -3.30
C ARG A 263 6.74 -33.67 -2.96
N SER A 264 5.42 -33.81 -2.92
CA SER A 264 4.76 -35.08 -2.65
C SER A 264 5.03 -36.12 -3.74
N ALA A 265 5.09 -35.71 -5.01
CA ALA A 265 5.46 -36.62 -6.11
C ALA A 265 6.92 -37.11 -6.04
N LYS A 266 7.83 -36.33 -5.45
CA LYS A 266 9.21 -36.78 -5.21
C LYS A 266 9.30 -37.78 -4.06
N LYS A 267 8.56 -37.54 -2.97
CA LYS A 267 8.49 -38.47 -1.83
C LYS A 267 7.90 -39.84 -2.21
N LYS A 268 6.98 -39.91 -3.17
CA LYS A 268 6.43 -41.18 -3.67
C LYS A 268 7.40 -41.97 -4.57
N LYS A 269 8.51 -41.36 -5.00
CA LYS A 269 9.50 -41.96 -5.91
C LYS A 269 10.83 -42.26 -5.22
N ALA A 270 10.97 -41.89 -3.95
CA ALA A 270 12.12 -42.12 -3.10
C ALA A 270 11.71 -43.15 -2.05
#